data_AF-A0A2M7AXW4-F1
#
_entry.id   AF-A0A2M7AXW4-F1
#
_cell.length_a   1.000
_cell.length_b   1.000
_cell.length_c   1.000
_cell.angle_alpha   90.00
_cell.angle_beta   90.00
_cell.angle_gamma   90.00
#
_symmetry.space_group_name_H-M   'P 1'
#
loop_
_entity.id
_entity.type
_entity.pdbx_description
1 polymer ?
#
loop_
_entity_poly.entity_id
_entity_poly.type
_entity_poly.pdbx_seq_one_letter_code
_entity_poly.pdbx_strand_id
1 'polypeptide(L)'
;MSLSILIIIYKTDELNQKSTCSILEQVAADKKVRKMNLYNLDMIIFVGYRVNSIGATQFRIWATKILKKHLVAGYTINQKRLLEQKNKFQELQEAVSFILAI
;
A
#
# COMPACT_ATOMS: atom_id res chain seq x y z
N MET A 1 0.56 -10.06 -16.97
CA MET A 1 1.34 -10.17 -15.71
C MET A 1 2.02 -11.53 -15.76
N SER A 2 3.33 -11.58 -15.99
CA SER A 2 4.00 -12.87 -16.22
C SER A 2 3.98 -13.71 -14.94
N LEU A 3 3.23 -14.82 -14.99
CA LEU A 3 3.06 -15.80 -13.90
C LEU A 3 4.42 -16.32 -13.37
N SER A 4 5.47 -16.19 -14.18
CA SER A 4 6.84 -16.64 -13.91
C SER A 4 7.50 -15.93 -12.72
N ILE A 5 7.27 -14.62 -12.52
CA ILE A 5 7.89 -13.90 -11.38
C ILE A 5 7.31 -14.38 -10.04
N LEU A 6 6.00 -14.62 -9.99
CA LEU A 6 5.33 -15.07 -8.76
C LEU A 6 5.87 -16.44 -8.31
N ILE A 7 6.07 -17.34 -9.28
CA ILE A 7 6.58 -18.69 -9.05
C ILE A 7 8.02 -18.65 -8.54
N ILE A 8 8.85 -17.71 -9.05
CA ILE A 8 10.23 -17.56 -8.59
C ILE A 8 10.25 -17.11 -7.12
N ILE A 9 9.50 -16.07 -6.76
CA ILE A 9 9.45 -15.51 -5.39
C ILE A 9 9.08 -16.58 -4.35
N TYR A 10 8.10 -17.44 -4.68
CA TYR A 10 7.68 -18.51 -3.77
C TYR A 10 8.62 -19.72 -3.78
N LYS A 11 9.36 -19.96 -4.87
CA LYS A 11 10.36 -21.05 -4.95
C LYS A 11 11.70 -20.70 -4.32
N THR A 12 12.07 -19.41 -4.27
CA THR A 12 13.30 -18.93 -3.65
C THR A 12 13.14 -18.69 -2.15
N ASP A 13 11.96 -18.96 -1.58
CA ASP A 13 11.58 -18.71 -0.18
C ASP A 13 11.78 -17.24 0.25
N GLU A 14 11.84 -16.31 -0.72
CA GLU A 14 11.97 -14.88 -0.45
C GLU A 14 10.70 -14.31 0.22
N LEU A 15 9.54 -14.90 -0.04
CA LEU A 15 8.28 -14.58 0.63
C LEU A 15 7.42 -15.84 0.81
N ASN A 16 6.77 -15.97 1.97
CA ASN A 16 5.85 -17.08 2.22
C ASN A 16 4.46 -16.80 1.61
N GLN A 17 3.97 -17.72 0.79
CA GLN A 17 2.67 -17.61 0.10
C GLN A 17 1.48 -17.46 1.06
N LYS A 18 1.52 -18.13 2.23
CA LYS A 18 0.44 -18.06 3.23
C LYS A 18 0.34 -16.70 3.92
N SER A 19 1.43 -15.94 3.96
CA SER A 19 1.49 -14.63 4.62
C SER A 19 1.25 -13.47 3.66
N THR A 20 1.41 -13.69 2.35
CA THR A 20 1.41 -12.64 1.33
C THR A 20 0.19 -12.64 0.43
N CYS A 21 -0.58 -13.73 0.41
CA CYS A 21 -1.75 -13.88 -0.44
C CYS A 21 -2.96 -14.32 0.39
N SER A 22 -4.02 -13.52 0.36
CA SER A 22 -5.34 -13.92 0.86
C SER A 22 -6.27 -14.15 -0.33
N ILE A 23 -6.97 -15.28 -0.35
CA ILE A 23 -7.99 -15.55 -1.36
C ILE A 23 -9.28 -14.91 -0.88
N LEU A 24 -9.69 -13.81 -1.51
CA LEU A 24 -10.97 -13.19 -1.26
C LEU A 24 -11.93 -13.53 -2.40
N GLU A 25 -13.11 -14.02 -2.03
CA GLU A 25 -14.19 -14.27 -2.97
C GLU A 25 -14.94 -12.94 -3.17
N GLN A 26 -14.78 -12.31 -4.33
CA GLN A 26 -15.55 -11.14 -4.71
C GLN A 26 -16.62 -11.53 -5.73
N VAL A 27 -17.86 -11.16 -5.43
CA VAL A 27 -18.97 -11.22 -6.38
C VAL A 27 -18.82 -10.04 -7.32
N ALA A 28 -18.46 -10.30 -8.57
CA ALA A 28 -18.40 -9.26 -9.59
C ALA A 28 -19.81 -8.79 -9.98
N ALA A 29 -19.93 -7.64 -10.64
CA ALA A 29 -21.21 -7.03 -11.02
C ALA A 29 -22.10 -7.95 -11.90
N ASP A 30 -21.52 -9.00 -12.49
CA ASP A 30 -22.19 -10.06 -13.25
C ASP A 30 -22.72 -11.22 -12.37
N LYS A 31 -22.75 -11.07 -11.03
CA LYS A 31 -23.09 -12.10 -10.02
C LYS A 31 -22.17 -13.34 -10.05
N LYS A 32 -21.06 -13.31 -10.78
CA LYS A 32 -20.10 -14.43 -10.78
C LYS A 32 -19.10 -14.24 -9.65
N VAL A 33 -19.01 -15.25 -8.79
CA VAL A 33 -17.99 -15.33 -7.75
C VAL A 33 -16.65 -15.60 -8.44
N ARG A 34 -15.72 -14.65 -8.36
CA ARG A 34 -14.33 -14.86 -8.80
C ARG A 34 -13.44 -14.89 -7.56
N LYS A 35 -12.61 -15.94 -7.47
CA LYS A 35 -11.52 -16.01 -6.50
C LYS A 35 -10.43 -15.04 -6.98
N MET A 36 -10.26 -13.93 -6.27
CA MET A 36 -9.18 -12.99 -6.52
C MET A 36 -8.15 -13.09 -5.41
N ASN A 37 -6.89 -13.21 -5.82
CA ASN A 37 -5.77 -13.18 -4.91
C ASN A 37 -5.50 -11.72 -4.52
N LEU A 38 -5.65 -11.41 -3.24
CA LEU A 38 -5.21 -10.14 -2.67
C LEU A 38 -3.79 -10.30 -2.16
N TYR A 39 -2.88 -9.48 -2.69
CA TYR A 39 -1.48 -9.49 -2.30
C TYR A 39 -1.19 -8.37 -1.31
N ASN A 40 -0.38 -8.68 -0.29
CA ASN A 40 0.07 -7.69 0.69
C ASN A 40 1.09 -6.71 0.09
N LEU A 41 1.45 -5.68 0.86
CA LEU A 41 2.37 -4.63 0.41
C LEU A 41 3.75 -5.20 0.03
N ASP A 42 4.28 -6.17 0.80
CA ASP A 42 5.60 -6.76 0.54
C ASP A 42 5.64 -7.42 -0.83
N MET A 43 4.59 -8.16 -1.18
CA MET A 43 4.48 -8.79 -2.49
C MET A 43 4.37 -7.75 -3.62
N ILE A 44 3.64 -6.67 -3.41
CA ILE A 44 3.53 -5.57 -4.39
C ILE A 44 4.89 -4.89 -4.59
N ILE A 45 5.65 -4.64 -3.52
CA ILE A 45 6.99 -4.07 -3.57
C ILE A 45 7.91 -5.01 -4.37
N PHE A 46 7.91 -6.30 -4.02
CA PHE A 46 8.80 -7.29 -4.63
C PHE A 46 8.58 -7.41 -6.13
N VAL A 47 7.32 -7.55 -6.54
CA VAL A 47 6.93 -7.64 -7.96
C VAL A 47 7.19 -6.30 -8.67
N GLY A 48 6.87 -5.17 -8.03
CA GLY A 48 7.05 -3.83 -8.58
C GLY A 48 8.50 -3.49 -8.92
N TYR A 49 9.47 -4.03 -8.18
CA TYR A 49 10.89 -3.88 -8.52
C TYR A 49 11.38 -4.85 -9.59
N ARG A 50 10.89 -6.10 -9.60
CA ARG A 50 11.39 -7.17 -10.48
C ARG A 50 10.76 -7.20 -11.88
N VAL A 51 9.53 -6.72 -12.04
CA VAL A 51 8.80 -6.81 -13.33
C VAL A 51 9.23 -5.71 -14.30
N ASN A 52 9.37 -6.08 -15.58
CA ASN A 52 9.56 -5.12 -16.67
C ASN A 52 8.20 -4.75 -17.28
N SER A 53 7.56 -3.71 -16.73
CA SER A 53 6.32 -3.14 -17.27
C SER A 53 6.31 -1.62 -17.08
N ILE A 54 5.49 -0.91 -17.87
CA ILE A 54 5.31 0.54 -17.74
C ILE A 54 4.85 0.89 -16.31
N GLY A 55 3.92 0.13 -15.74
CA GLY A 55 3.46 0.31 -14.36
C GLY A 55 4.56 0.09 -13.32
N ALA A 56 5.39 -0.95 -13.50
CA ALA A 56 6.54 -1.20 -12.62
C ALA A 56 7.59 -0.08 -12.71
N THR A 57 7.81 0.48 -13.90
CA THR A 57 8.68 1.65 -14.08
C THR A 57 8.13 2.87 -13.35
N GLN A 58 6.82 3.16 -13.47
CA GLN A 58 6.19 4.24 -12.71
C GLN A 58 6.30 4.02 -11.19
N PHE A 59 6.09 2.80 -10.72
CA PHE A 59 6.28 2.43 -9.32
C PHE A 59 7.72 2.71 -8.85
N ARG A 60 8.74 2.29 -9.62
CA ARG A 60 10.14 2.54 -9.28
C ARG A 60 10.48 4.03 -9.24
N ILE A 61 9.99 4.82 -10.21
CA ILE A 61 10.16 6.29 -10.21
C ILE A 61 9.57 6.90 -8.93
N TRP A 62 8.33 6.52 -8.60
CA TRP A 62 7.64 6.99 -7.41
C TRP A 62 8.36 6.60 -6.11
N ALA A 63 8.73 5.32 -5.99
CA ALA A 63 9.40 4.79 -4.79
C ALA A 63 10.77 5.45 -4.59
N THR A 64 11.55 5.61 -5.66
CA THR A 64 12.86 6.29 -5.62
C THR A 64 12.72 7.75 -5.19
N LYS A 65 11.69 8.46 -5.68
CA LYS A 65 11.42 9.84 -5.28
C LYS A 65 11.11 9.94 -3.78
N ILE A 66 10.32 9.03 -3.24
CA ILE A 66 10.01 8.99 -1.81
C ILE A 66 11.24 8.66 -0.99
N LEU A 67 12.01 7.65 -1.37
CA LEU A 67 13.22 7.25 -0.65
C LEU A 67 14.25 8.39 -0.63
N LYS A 68 14.47 9.05 -1.78
CA LYS A 68 15.34 10.22 -1.86
C LYS A 68 14.87 11.35 -0.94
N LYS A 69 13.56 11.65 -0.94
CA LYS A 69 12.99 12.65 -0.03
C LYS A 69 13.23 12.27 1.44
N HIS A 70 13.04 11.00 1.79
CA HIS A 70 13.26 10.49 3.13
C HIS A 70 14.73 10.65 3.56
N LEU A 71 15.67 10.28 2.69
CA LEU A 71 17.10 10.39 2.99
C LEU A 71 17.56 11.84 3.14
N VAL A 72 17.02 12.76 2.33
CA VAL A 72 17.40 14.19 2.39
C VAL A 72 16.74 14.90 3.57
N ALA A 73 15.45 14.68 3.81
CA ALA A 73 14.70 15.37 4.87
C ALA A 73 14.77 14.65 6.23
N GLY A 74 15.20 13.39 6.27
CA GLY A 74 15.12 12.51 7.43
C GLY A 74 13.73 11.94 7.70
N TYR A 75 12.72 12.30 6.89
CA TYR A 75 11.33 11.86 7.10
C TYR A 75 10.50 11.87 5.81
N THR A 76 9.38 11.14 5.83
CA THR A 76 8.39 11.11 4.73
C THR A 76 7.02 11.55 5.24
N ILE A 77 6.42 12.57 4.61
CA ILE A 77 5.07 13.02 4.94
C ILE A 77 4.08 12.60 3.86
N ASN A 78 3.00 11.95 4.28
CA ASN A 78 1.79 11.80 3.48
C ASN A 78 0.89 13.04 3.68
N GLN A 79 1.05 14.04 2.82
CA GLN A 79 0.36 15.34 2.94
C GLN A 79 -1.16 15.19 2.89
N LYS A 80 -1.67 14.32 2.02
CA LYS A 80 -3.12 14.09 1.88
C LYS A 80 -3.71 13.56 3.19
N ARG A 81 -3.09 12.51 3.74
CA ARG A 81 -3.52 11.94 5.02
C ARG A 81 -3.39 12.97 6.15
N LEU A 82 -2.33 13.77 6.15
CA LEU A 82 -2.13 14.80 7.17
C LEU A 82 -3.23 15.87 7.14
N LEU A 83 -3.62 16.32 5.94
CA LEU A 83 -4.73 17.27 5.76
C LEU A 83 -6.07 16.68 6.20
N GLU A 84 -6.35 15.41 5.86
CA GLU A 84 -7.55 14.71 6.31
C GLU A 84 -7.62 14.58 7.85
N GLN A 85 -6.47 14.41 8.50
CA GLN A 85 -6.41 14.31 9.97
C GLN A 85 -6.47 15.67 10.66
N LYS A 86 -6.07 16.75 9.99
CA LYS A 86 -6.12 18.12 10.54
C LYS A 86 -7.54 18.49 10.97
N ASN A 87 -8.53 18.19 10.13
CA ASN A 87 -9.93 18.50 10.43
C ASN A 87 -10.43 17.75 11.68
N LYS A 88 -10.12 16.45 11.76
CA LYS A 88 -10.46 15.63 12.93
C LYS A 88 -9.78 16.14 14.21
N PHE A 89 -8.53 16.57 14.09
CA PHE A 89 -7.79 17.11 15.22
C PHE A 89 -8.40 18.43 15.71
N GLN A 90 -8.88 19.28 14.79
CA GLN A 90 -9.53 20.53 15.13
C GLN A 90 -10.87 20.31 15.85
N GLU A 91 -11.70 19.38 15.36
CA GLU A 91 -12.94 18.97 16.04
C GLU A 91 -12.67 18.45 17.46
N LEU A 92 -11.60 17.66 17.64
CA LEU A 92 -11.20 17.16 18.95
C LEU A 92 -10.73 18.29 19.89
N GLN A 93 -9.96 19.25 19.37
CA GLN A 93 -9.51 20.41 20.16
C GLN A 93 -10.69 21.25 20.63
N GLU A 94 -11.67 21.48 19.76
CA GLU A 94 -12.90 22.19 20.11
C GLU A 94 -13.65 21.43 21.21
N ALA A 95 -13.87 20.12 21.06
CA ALA A 95 -14.55 19.30 22.08
C ALA A 95 -13.86 19.34 23.46
N VAL A 96 -12.52 19.25 23.50
CA VAL A 96 -11.75 19.35 24.75
C VAL A 96 -11.87 20.75 25.36
N SER A 97 -11.87 21.81 24.55
CA SER A 97 -12.03 23.19 25.03
C SER A 97 -13.41 23.42 25.66
N PHE A 98 -14.47 22.82 25.11
CA PHE A 98 -15.82 22.89 25.69
C PHE A 98 -15.90 22.21 27.06
N ILE A 99 -15.19 21.10 27.25
CA ILE A 99 -15.16 20.38 28.55
C ILE A 99 -14.37 21.16 29.60
N LEU A 100 -13.26 21.79 29.21
CA LEU A 100 -12.41 22.56 30.12
C LEU A 100 -12.96 23.97 30.44
N ALA A 101 -13.98 24.44 29.71
CA ALA A 101 -14.64 25.73 29.91
C ALA A 101 -15.85 25.67 30.86
N ILE A 102 -16.16 24.49 31.41
CA ILE A 102 -17.18 24.23 32.44
C ILE A 102 -16.48 23.97 33.77
#